data_AF-A0A2M7NPN7-F1
#
_entry.id   AF-A0A2M7NPN7-F1
#
_cell.length_a   1.000
_cell.length_b   1.000
_cell.length_c   1.000
_cell.angle_alpha   90.00
_cell.angle_beta   90.00
_cell.angle_gamma   90.00
#
_symmetry.space_group_name_H-M   'P 1'
#
loop_
_entity.id
_entity.type
_entity.pdbx_description
1 polymer ?
#
loop_
_entity_poly.entity_id
_entity_poly.type
_entity_poly.pdbx_seq_one_letter_code
_entity_poly.pdbx_strand_id
1 'polypeptide(L)'
;MKRVIVDYAKLTKDILNMLIEKYPDGYDYGDIISFKNAKGETIKAVEVRTEDTIYLVKISSKLEQTMEDYADDEESFDDNEDFDVNMDDEGAEEED
;
A
#
# COMPACT_ATOMS: atom_id res chain seq x y z
N MET A 1 3.32 -17.13 4.57
CA MET A 1 2.77 -15.91 3.93
C MET A 1 3.53 -14.72 4.47
N LYS A 2 4.10 -13.91 3.57
CA LYS A 2 4.86 -12.71 3.93
C LYS A 2 3.90 -11.52 4.06
N ARG A 3 4.15 -10.62 5.02
CA ARG A 3 3.40 -9.37 5.18
C ARG A 3 4.33 -8.21 4.87
N VAL A 4 3.93 -7.35 3.95
CA VAL A 4 4.73 -6.20 3.50
C VAL A 4 3.90 -4.94 3.73
N ILE A 5 4.43 -4.01 4.53
CA ILE A 5 3.81 -2.69 4.70
C ILE A 5 4.34 -1.79 3.60
N VAL A 6 3.42 -1.25 2.79
CA VAL A 6 3.74 -0.39 1.65
C VAL A 6 3.25 1.01 1.97
N ASP A 7 4.18 1.97 1.98
CA ASP A 7 3.85 3.38 2.05
C ASP A 7 3.55 3.91 0.65
N TYR A 8 2.91 5.08 0.54
CA TYR A 8 2.64 5.71 -0.75
C TYR A 8 3.93 5.84 -1.59
N ALA A 9 5.03 6.24 -0.95
CA ALA A 9 6.34 6.38 -1.59
C ALA A 9 6.98 5.04 -2.04
N LYS A 10 6.41 3.90 -1.67
CA LYS A 10 6.87 2.55 -2.08
C LYS A 10 5.80 1.82 -2.91
N LEU A 11 4.70 2.49 -3.27
CA LEU A 11 3.63 1.93 -4.06
C LEU A 11 4.10 1.70 -5.51
N THR A 12 3.92 0.51 -6.05
CA THR A 12 4.19 0.25 -7.47
C THR A 12 2.88 0.29 -8.27
N LYS A 13 2.97 0.50 -9.59
CA LYS A 13 1.80 0.41 -10.49
C LYS A 13 1.04 -0.91 -10.31
N ASP A 14 1.77 -2.00 -10.09
CA ASP A 14 1.20 -3.32 -9.82
C ASP A 14 0.28 -3.33 -8.59
N ILE A 15 0.76 -2.78 -7.47
CA ILE A 15 -0.02 -2.72 -6.21
C ILE A 15 -1.19 -1.74 -6.34
N LEU A 16 -1.00 -0.62 -7.06
CA LEU A 16 -2.07 0.32 -7.35
C LEU A 16 -3.18 -0.32 -8.20
N ASN A 17 -2.81 -1.04 -9.25
CA ASN A 17 -3.76 -1.80 -10.08
C ASN A 17 -4.52 -2.82 -9.25
N MET A 18 -3.81 -3.60 -8.40
CA MET A 18 -4.47 -4.54 -7.49
C MET A 18 -5.48 -3.87 -6.55
N LEU A 19 -5.17 -2.65 -6.09
CA LEU A 19 -6.10 -1.89 -5.25
C LEU A 19 -7.33 -1.46 -6.03
N ILE A 20 -7.19 -0.94 -7.25
CA ILE A 20 -8.31 -0.51 -8.10
C ILE A 20 -9.16 -1.71 -8.53
N GLU A 21 -8.55 -2.82 -8.90
CA GLU A 21 -9.27 -4.05 -9.25
C GLU A 21 -10.06 -4.61 -8.07
N LYS A 22 -9.51 -4.51 -6.85
CA LYS A 22 -10.18 -4.98 -5.63
C LYS A 22 -11.24 -4.00 -5.13
N TYR A 23 -10.99 -2.70 -5.28
CA TYR A 23 -11.79 -1.59 -4.78
C TYR A 23 -12.15 -0.62 -5.93
N PRO A 24 -12.91 -1.07 -6.95
CA PRO A 24 -13.22 -0.25 -8.11
C PRO A 24 -14.09 0.96 -7.76
N ASP A 25 -14.90 0.84 -6.71
CA ASP A 25 -15.74 1.90 -6.16
C ASP A 25 -15.06 2.64 -4.98
N GLY A 26 -13.76 2.39 -4.75
CA GLY A 26 -13.04 2.81 -3.56
C GLY A 26 -13.21 1.87 -2.37
N TYR A 27 -12.49 2.14 -1.28
CA TYR A 27 -12.54 1.38 -0.03
C TYR A 27 -13.40 2.08 1.02
N ASP A 28 -14.14 1.31 1.83
CA ASP A 28 -14.94 1.86 2.93
C ASP A 28 -14.17 1.76 4.26
N TYR A 29 -14.67 2.37 5.33
CA TYR A 29 -14.12 2.25 6.68
C TYR A 29 -14.01 0.80 7.14
N GLY A 30 -14.86 -0.10 6.64
CA GLY A 30 -14.79 -1.54 6.90
C GLY A 30 -13.55 -2.24 6.36
N ASP A 31 -12.94 -1.70 5.29
CA ASP A 31 -11.73 -2.23 4.65
C ASP A 31 -10.44 -1.70 5.30
N ILE A 32 -10.56 -0.66 6.13
CA ILE A 32 -9.43 0.01 6.75
C ILE A 32 -8.98 -0.75 7.98
N ILE A 33 -7.77 -1.28 7.92
CA ILE A 33 -7.07 -1.87 9.05
C ILE A 33 -6.33 -0.76 9.79
N SER A 34 -6.62 -0.62 11.09
CA SER A 34 -5.93 0.32 11.98
C SER A 34 -5.08 -0.44 13.00
N PHE A 35 -3.79 -0.15 13.05
CA PHE A 35 -2.86 -0.74 14.00
C PHE A 35 -1.87 0.29 14.53
N LYS A 36 -1.22 0.01 15.66
CA LYS A 36 -0.16 0.87 16.19
C LYS A 36 1.21 0.37 15.75
N ASN A 37 2.07 1.27 15.27
CA ASN A 37 3.47 0.93 14.99
C ASN A 37 4.30 0.88 16.29
N ALA A 38 5.59 0.53 16.17
CA ALA A 38 6.52 0.49 17.29
C ALA A 38 6.67 1.84 18.04
N LYS A 39 6.35 2.97 17.39
CA LYS A 39 6.37 4.32 17.98
C LYS A 39 5.05 4.68 18.69
N GLY A 40 4.06 3.79 18.66
CA GLY A 40 2.72 4.01 19.23
C GLY A 40 1.79 4.85 18.37
N GLU A 41 2.21 5.17 17.13
CA GLU A 41 1.42 5.92 16.15
C GLU A 41 0.37 5.02 15.51
N THR A 42 -0.85 5.53 15.35
CA THR A 42 -1.93 4.81 14.67
C THR A 42 -1.72 4.88 13.17
N ILE A 43 -1.44 3.73 12.56
CA ILE A 43 -1.35 3.55 11.13
C ILE A 43 -2.66 2.97 10.61
N LYS A 44 -3.16 3.54 9.51
CA LYS A 44 -4.32 3.05 8.76
C LYS A 44 -3.85 2.51 7.43
N ALA A 45 -4.30 1.34 7.05
CA ALA A 45 -3.91 0.69 5.80
C ALA A 45 -5.08 -0.12 5.22
N VAL A 46 -5.11 -0.27 3.90
CA VAL A 46 -5.95 -1.23 3.19
C VAL A 46 -5.12 -2.47 2.81
N GLU A 47 -5.75 -3.64 2.81
CA GLU A 47 -5.07 -4.90 2.50
C GLU A 47 -5.34 -5.33 1.06
N VAL A 48 -4.29 -5.65 0.31
CA VAL A 48 -4.38 -6.43 -0.93
C VAL A 48 -3.52 -7.68 -0.82
N ARG A 49 -4.03 -8.80 -1.33
CA ARG A 49 -3.41 -10.11 -1.17
C ARG A 49 -3.06 -10.70 -2.54
N THR A 50 -1.84 -11.21 -2.66
CA THR A 50 -1.43 -12.13 -3.73
C THR A 50 -1.41 -13.56 -3.18
N GLU A 51 -0.95 -14.53 -3.99
CA GLU A 51 -0.87 -15.94 -3.58
C GLU A 51 0.06 -16.16 -2.36
N ASP A 52 1.16 -15.40 -2.28
CA ASP A 52 2.20 -15.59 -1.23
C ASP A 52 2.37 -14.39 -0.28
N THR A 53 1.91 -13.21 -0.69
CA THR A 53 2.20 -11.93 -0.02
C THR A 53 0.93 -11.15 0.29
N ILE A 54 0.88 -10.61 1.51
CA ILE A 54 -0.14 -9.68 1.96
C ILE A 54 0.49 -8.30 2.00
N TYR A 55 -0.01 -7.38 1.16
CA TYR A 55 0.41 -6.00 1.13
C TYR A 55 -0.56 -5.15 1.96
N LEU A 56 -0.02 -4.43 2.94
CA LEU A 56 -0.73 -3.46 3.75
C LEU A 56 -0.35 -2.07 3.25
N VAL A 57 -1.21 -1.50 2.42
CA VAL A 57 -0.96 -0.20 1.79
C VAL A 57 -1.48 0.89 2.70
N LYS A 58 -0.58 1.74 3.19
CA LYS A 58 -0.93 2.83 4.10
C LYS A 58 -1.82 3.85 3.41
N ILE A 59 -2.91 4.18 4.08
CA ILE A 59 -3.83 5.23 3.65
C ILE A 59 -3.21 6.57 4.01
N SER A 60 -2.92 7.36 2.98
CA SER A 60 -2.53 8.77 3.10
C SER A 60 -3.38 9.57 2.13
N SER A 61 -3.52 10.88 2.36
CA SER A 61 -4.28 11.76 1.45
C SER A 61 -3.75 11.75 0.02
N LYS A 62 -2.47 11.39 -0.18
CA LYS A 62 -1.89 11.22 -1.52
C LYS A 62 -2.42 9.96 -2.22
N LEU A 63 -2.57 8.85 -1.49
CA LEU A 63 -3.11 7.61 -2.07
C LEU A 63 -4.54 7.80 -2.57
N GLU A 64 -5.37 8.50 -1.81
CA GLU A 64 -6.76 8.80 -2.18
C GLU A 64 -6.82 9.58 -3.50
N GLN A 65 -6.01 10.65 -3.61
CA GLN A 65 -5.92 11.45 -4.81
C GLN A 65 -5.41 10.63 -6.00
N THR A 66 -4.32 9.89 -5.82
CA THR A 66 -3.74 9.06 -6.88
C THR A 66 -4.66 7.95 -7.36
N MET A 67 -5.50 7.35 -6.51
CA MET A 67 -6.51 6.39 -6.97
C MET A 67 -7.57 7.05 -7.85
N GLU A 68 -8.04 8.25 -7.47
CA GLU A 68 -9.04 9.00 -8.24
C GLU A 68 -8.46 9.42 -9.60
N ASP A 69 -7.25 9.97 -9.60
CA ASP A 69 -6.55 10.39 -10.82
C ASP A 69 -6.21 9.21 -11.74
N TYR A 70 -5.74 8.08 -11.20
CA TYR A 70 -5.38 6.90 -12.00
C TYR A 70 -6.59 6.16 -12.58
N ALA A 71 -7.76 6.26 -11.92
CA ALA A 71 -9.01 5.73 -12.46
C ALA A 71 -9.51 6.53 -13.67
N ASP A 72 -9.18 7.83 -13.75
CA ASP A 72 -9.54 8.71 -14.85
C ASP A 72 -8.46 8.71 -15.96
N ASP A 73 -7.17 8.60 -15.59
CA ASP A 73 -6.02 8.65 -16.51
C ASP A 73 -4.80 7.81 -16.03
N GLU A 74 -4.54 6.68 -16.71
CA GLU A 74 -3.51 5.67 -16.36
C GLU A 74 -2.05 6.20 -16.41
N GLU A 75 -1.81 7.38 -16.97
CA GLU A 75 -0.46 7.98 -17.07
C GLU A 75 -0.05 8.78 -15.82
N SER A 76 -0.99 9.11 -14.91
CA SER A 76 -0.74 10.00 -13.75
C SER A 76 0.25 9.44 -12.71
N PHE A 77 0.45 8.12 -12.67
CA PHE A 77 1.32 7.50 -11.67
C PHE A 77 2.83 7.60 -11.97
N ASP A 78 3.21 7.93 -13.20
CA ASP A 78 4.61 7.90 -13.64
C ASP A 78 5.44 9.12 -13.15
N ASP A 79 4.78 10.20 -12.71
CA ASP A 79 5.43 11.48 -12.36
C ASP A 79 6.04 11.50 -10.94
N ASN A 80 5.89 10.42 -10.16
CA ASN A 80 6.54 10.30 -8.85
C ASN A 80 8.00 9.83 -9.03
N GLU A 81 8.89 10.72 -9.46
CA GLU A 81 10.35 10.50 -9.66
C GLU A 81 11.14 10.11 -8.38
N ASP A 82 10.48 9.84 -7.24
CA ASP A 82 11.11 9.57 -5.93
C ASP A 82 11.07 8.07 -5.53
N PHE A 83 10.90 7.17 -6.50
CA PHE A 83 10.90 5.72 -6.26
C PHE A 83 12.31 5.11 -6.17
N ASP A 84 13.15 5.61 -5.25
CA ASP A 84 14.38 4.90 -4.87
C ASP A 84 14.05 3.84 -3.81
N VAL A 85 13.61 2.67 -4.27
CA VAL A 85 13.22 1.53 -3.43
C VAL A 85 14.47 0.94 -2.77
N ASN A 86 14.86 1.49 -1.62
CA ASN A 86 15.63 0.75 -0.63
C ASN A 86 14.68 -0.31 -0.01
N MET A 87 14.77 -1.53 -0.55
CA MET A 87 14.35 -2.77 0.10
C MET A 87 15.20 -2.94 1.36
N ASP A 88 14.81 -2.27 2.45
CA ASP A 88 15.25 -2.68 3.78
C ASP A 88 14.47 -3.94 4.13
N ASP A 89 15.11 -5.07 3.81
CA ASP A 89 14.81 -6.42 4.25
C ASP A 89 14.98 -6.46 5.78
N GLU A 90 13.99 -6.00 6.54
CA GLU A 90 13.84 -6.42 7.94
C GLU A 90 13.17 -7.81 7.95
N GLY A 91 13.95 -8.79 7.50
CA GLY A 91 13.77 -10.18 7.88
C GLY A 91 13.99 -10.28 9.38
N ALA A 92 12.90 -10.20 10.16
CA ALA A 92 12.91 -10.58 11.55
C ALA A 92 13.22 -12.07 11.64
N GLU A 93 14.48 -12.36 11.98
CA GLU A 93 14.95 -13.65 12.45
C GLU A 93 14.20 -14.00 13.74
N GLU A 94 13.54 -15.15 13.78
CA GLU A 94 13.13 -15.79 15.02
C GLU A 94 13.62 -17.23 14.94
N GLU A 95 14.60 -17.52 15.80
CA GLU A 95 15.35 -18.75 16.01
C GLU A 95 14.46 -19.87 16.60
N ASP A 96 14.72 -21.12 16.20
CA ASP A 96 14.74 -22.31 17.08
C ASP A 96 15.55 -23.45 16.43
#